data_AF-A0A1Q9F4S1-F1
#
_entry.id   AF-A0A1Q9F4S1-F1
#
_cell.length_a   1.000
_cell.length_b   1.000
_cell.length_c   1.000
_cell.angle_alpha   90.00
_cell.angle_beta   90.00
_cell.angle_gamma   90.00
#
_symmetry.space_group_name_H-M   'P 1'
#
loop_
_entity.id
_entity.type
_entity.pdbx_description
1 polymer ?
#
loop_
_entity_poly.entity_id
_entity_poly.type
_entity_poly.pdbx_seq_one_letter_code
_entity_poly.pdbx_strand_id
1 'polypeptide(L)'
;MCFTVRAALAFRPTALAALQDLQLLARSQLCAAEKQCETFRDSFQYATMTSVTVDIVVWLRAAASSSIYVGVEASRLARDRMTGTNGASKDRSRSPRKVDASKLTEADLTDGFSASEIFGSKTAMSGYTYDDLICLPGHINFGVHDVALGSRFTKKIALKTPIVSSPMDTVTESNMAIAMALEGGIGVIHTNLPIETQAQEVARVKKYKAGFILEPRCVPPTMTIEDLDKLKSTLGFTGFPVTENGQMGAKLLGLVTKRDTDFIVDRKTRLSQIMTPCANLVTMFEGCDLYEANDLLQKSKKGKLPIITKSGLLVALVARTDIKKNVDFPNATKHPVNKELLVAAAIGTRPADRERVKALVAAGVDAVVIDSSQGDSVFQHEMVKWIKSQFPDLQVVAGNVVTKKQAQNLIECGADALRVGMGIGSICTTQEVCACGRAQASAVYNVAKLARLYGVPILADGGISSPGHIVKALSLGAGAAMCGSLLAGTAETPGEYFYSEDGKRLKRYRGMGSIDAMKKGSDDRYFGTAAAIKVAQGVSGTVQDKGSIHKYIPYLTQGLKHGMQDIGAQSVDQLQSMLQEGHLRFELRSAAAQREGGVHGLHSFERKLFDS
;
A
#
# COMPACT_ATOMS: atom_id res chain seq x y z
N MET A 1 67.56 18.23 15.87
CA MET A 1 67.03 18.00 17.23
C MET A 1 65.67 17.35 17.12
N CYS A 2 65.59 16.02 17.27
CA CYS A 2 64.33 15.30 17.45
C CYS A 2 64.63 14.19 18.46
N PHE A 3 63.97 14.21 19.61
CA PHE A 3 64.09 13.16 20.62
C PHE A 3 62.71 12.64 21.04
N THR A 4 62.58 11.33 20.81
CA THR A 4 61.66 10.29 21.22
C THR A 4 61.79 9.86 22.70
N VAL A 5 60.70 9.37 23.32
CA VAL A 5 60.58 8.13 24.16
C VAL A 5 59.07 7.76 24.19
N ARG A 6 58.54 6.66 23.60
CA ARG A 6 58.59 5.19 23.85
C ARG A 6 57.81 4.67 25.08
N ALA A 7 56.69 3.98 24.82
CA ALA A 7 56.21 2.84 25.61
C ALA A 7 55.89 1.70 24.63
N ALA A 8 56.57 0.56 24.79
CA ALA A 8 56.50 -0.61 23.92
C ALA A 8 55.88 -1.79 24.67
N LEU A 9 54.81 -2.37 24.11
CA LEU A 9 54.34 -3.71 24.39
C LEU A 9 54.73 -4.59 23.19
N ALA A 10 55.49 -5.64 23.45
CA ALA A 10 56.02 -6.56 22.46
C ALA A 10 54.99 -7.64 22.08
N PHE A 11 54.75 -7.84 20.78
CA PHE A 11 54.17 -9.06 20.22
C PHE A 11 55.00 -9.50 19.00
N ARG A 12 55.26 -10.82 18.92
CA ARG A 12 56.25 -11.47 18.03
C ARG A 12 55.81 -11.56 16.56
N PRO A 13 56.74 -11.62 15.57
CA PRO A 13 56.43 -11.57 14.13
C PRO A 13 56.06 -12.92 13.46
N THR A 14 55.80 -14.00 14.19
CA THR A 14 55.64 -15.33 13.60
C THR A 14 54.21 -15.70 13.17
N ALA A 15 53.21 -14.88 13.49
CA ALA A 15 51.80 -15.17 13.14
C ALA A 15 51.37 -14.65 11.76
N LEU A 16 52.06 -13.66 11.19
CA LEU A 16 51.66 -13.04 9.93
C LEU A 16 52.10 -13.85 8.69
N ALA A 17 53.23 -14.56 8.78
CA ALA A 17 53.71 -15.43 7.70
C ALA A 17 52.82 -16.67 7.50
N ALA A 18 52.33 -17.28 8.59
CA ALA A 18 51.45 -18.45 8.52
C ALA A 18 50.07 -18.17 7.90
N LEU A 19 49.57 -16.93 8.01
CA LEU A 19 48.31 -16.50 7.42
C LEU A 19 48.41 -16.26 5.91
N GLN A 20 49.59 -15.86 5.41
CA GLN A 20 49.82 -15.68 3.97
C GLN A 20 49.99 -17.02 3.24
N ASP A 21 50.63 -18.01 3.86
CA ASP A 21 50.78 -19.35 3.28
C ASP A 21 49.44 -20.11 3.18
N LEU A 22 48.55 -19.93 4.17
CA LEU A 22 47.18 -20.49 4.14
C LEU A 22 46.30 -19.89 3.04
N GLN A 23 46.46 -18.59 2.74
CA GLN A 23 45.74 -17.94 1.65
C GLN A 23 46.24 -18.37 0.26
N LEU A 24 47.53 -18.67 0.11
CA LEU A 24 48.08 -19.22 -1.14
C LEU A 24 47.62 -20.66 -1.38
N LEU A 25 47.54 -21.49 -0.33
CA LEU A 25 47.08 -22.88 -0.45
C LEU A 25 45.59 -22.96 -0.80
N ALA A 26 44.76 -22.06 -0.26
CA ALA A 26 43.33 -22.01 -0.58
C ALA A 26 43.08 -21.58 -2.03
N ARG A 27 43.90 -20.67 -2.58
CA ARG A 27 43.79 -20.23 -3.98
C ARG A 27 44.23 -21.30 -4.99
N SER A 28 45.24 -22.12 -4.66
CA SER A 28 45.67 -23.20 -5.55
C SER A 28 44.66 -24.35 -5.61
N GLN A 29 43.96 -24.65 -4.51
CA GLN A 29 42.91 -25.67 -4.48
C GLN A 29 41.62 -25.23 -5.22
N LEU A 30 41.24 -23.94 -5.14
CA LEU A 30 40.09 -23.41 -5.89
C LEU A 30 40.35 -23.39 -7.40
N CYS A 31 41.56 -23.06 -7.84
CA CYS A 31 41.94 -23.06 -9.26
C CYS A 31 42.02 -24.48 -9.85
N ALA A 32 42.35 -25.49 -9.04
CA ALA A 32 42.32 -26.90 -9.44
C ALA A 32 40.88 -27.44 -9.60
N ALA A 33 39.94 -26.98 -8.76
CA ALA A 33 38.54 -27.36 -8.82
C ALA A 33 37.80 -26.74 -10.03
N GLU A 34 38.14 -25.51 -10.42
CA GLU A 34 37.57 -24.87 -11.63
C GLU A 34 38.03 -25.55 -12.92
N LYS A 35 39.32 -25.96 -13.01
CA LYS A 35 39.83 -26.71 -14.17
C LYS A 35 39.23 -28.11 -14.32
N GLN A 36 38.91 -28.78 -13.21
CA GLN A 36 38.21 -30.08 -13.25
C GLN A 36 36.74 -29.95 -13.69
N CYS A 37 36.07 -28.82 -13.42
CA CYS A 37 34.70 -28.58 -13.88
C CYS A 37 34.61 -28.24 -15.37
N GLU A 38 35.61 -27.57 -15.95
CA GLU A 38 35.63 -27.25 -17.38
C GLU A 38 35.92 -28.47 -18.27
N THR A 39 36.63 -29.48 -17.76
CA THR A 39 36.93 -30.71 -18.52
C THR A 39 35.74 -31.68 -18.55
N PHE A 40 34.72 -31.48 -17.70
CA PHE A 40 33.52 -32.32 -17.62
C PHE A 40 32.35 -31.84 -18.50
N ARG A 41 32.50 -30.68 -19.18
CA ARG A 41 31.41 -30.06 -19.96
C ARG A 41 31.36 -30.44 -21.44
N ASP A 42 32.40 -31.09 -21.97
CA ASP A 42 32.54 -31.37 -23.41
C ASP A 42 32.47 -32.87 -23.78
N SER A 43 31.90 -33.72 -22.94
CA SER A 43 31.73 -35.14 -23.29
C SER A 43 30.47 -35.70 -22.65
N PHE A 44 29.35 -35.72 -23.39
CA PHE A 44 28.56 -36.94 -23.66
C PHE A 44 27.30 -36.59 -24.48
N GLN A 45 27.43 -36.74 -25.79
CA GLN A 45 26.35 -37.10 -26.70
C GLN A 45 26.43 -38.62 -26.91
N TYR A 46 25.28 -39.30 -26.83
CA TYR A 46 25.01 -40.70 -27.20
C TYR A 46 25.51 -41.86 -26.31
N ALA A 47 24.56 -42.78 -26.09
CA ALA A 47 24.68 -44.25 -25.96
C ALA A 47 24.85 -44.91 -24.56
N THR A 48 23.72 -45.47 -24.11
CA THR A 48 23.45 -46.86 -23.63
C THR A 48 24.16 -47.49 -22.41
N MET A 49 23.31 -48.17 -21.62
CA MET A 49 23.57 -49.13 -20.54
C MET A 49 24.92 -49.87 -20.61
N THR A 50 25.74 -49.77 -19.56
CA THR A 50 26.11 -50.85 -18.61
C THR A 50 27.22 -50.37 -17.65
N SER A 51 27.15 -50.85 -16.41
CA SER A 51 28.22 -50.83 -15.39
C SER A 51 28.55 -49.47 -14.74
N VAL A 52 28.15 -49.30 -13.47
CA VAL A 52 29.04 -48.94 -12.34
C VAL A 52 28.37 -49.45 -11.05
N THR A 53 28.72 -50.66 -10.63
CA THR A 53 28.36 -51.24 -9.33
C THR A 53 29.61 -51.32 -8.45
N VAL A 54 30.37 -50.22 -8.32
CA VAL A 54 31.47 -50.10 -7.35
C VAL A 54 31.64 -48.61 -7.06
N ASP A 55 30.93 -48.08 -6.05
CA ASP A 55 31.33 -46.85 -5.31
C ASP A 55 30.38 -46.50 -4.15
N ILE A 56 29.25 -47.20 -4.02
CA ILE A 56 28.33 -47.04 -2.87
C ILE A 56 28.85 -47.74 -1.59
N VAL A 57 29.81 -48.67 -1.71
CA VAL A 57 30.28 -49.48 -0.56
C VAL A 57 31.35 -48.76 0.28
N VAL A 58 32.08 -47.78 -0.28
CA VAL A 58 33.14 -47.07 0.46
C VAL A 58 32.58 -45.93 1.32
N TRP A 59 31.47 -45.28 0.90
CA TRP A 59 30.84 -44.22 1.69
C TRP A 59 30.04 -44.74 2.89
N LEU A 60 29.42 -45.92 2.77
CA LEU A 60 28.66 -46.55 3.86
C LEU A 60 29.55 -47.13 4.98
N ARG A 61 30.85 -47.35 4.75
CA ARG A 61 31.80 -47.80 5.80
C ARG A 61 32.43 -46.65 6.60
N ALA A 62 32.49 -45.45 6.05
CA ALA A 62 32.99 -44.27 6.79
C ALA A 62 31.97 -43.74 7.81
N ALA A 63 30.67 -43.73 7.47
CA ALA A 63 29.61 -43.27 8.38
C ALA A 63 29.33 -44.25 9.55
N ALA A 64 29.65 -45.54 9.39
CA ALA A 64 29.49 -46.54 10.45
C ALA A 64 30.60 -46.50 11.51
N SER A 65 31.73 -45.84 11.24
CA SER A 65 32.88 -45.80 12.16
C SER A 65 32.88 -44.60 13.12
N SER A 66 32.05 -43.58 12.86
CA SER A 66 31.89 -42.40 13.74
C SER A 66 30.80 -42.57 14.81
N SER A 67 29.91 -43.56 14.67
CA SER A 67 28.82 -43.84 15.62
C SER A 67 29.20 -44.88 16.70
N ILE A 68 30.40 -45.45 16.65
CA ILE A 68 30.83 -46.50 17.60
C ILE A 68 31.72 -45.94 18.72
N TYR A 69 32.33 -44.76 18.55
CA TYR A 69 33.19 -44.16 19.58
C TYR A 69 32.47 -43.34 20.67
N VAL A 70 31.19 -43.01 20.51
CA VAL A 70 30.39 -42.32 21.56
C VAL A 70 29.62 -43.31 22.44
N GLY A 71 29.52 -44.59 22.05
CA GLY A 71 28.75 -45.61 22.78
C GLY A 71 29.52 -46.40 23.85
N VAL A 72 30.86 -46.36 23.86
CA VAL A 72 31.68 -47.23 24.72
C VAL A 72 32.16 -46.53 26.01
N GLU A 73 32.22 -45.19 26.04
CA GLU A 73 32.70 -44.44 27.21
C GLU A 73 31.56 -44.14 28.21
N ALA A 74 30.31 -44.04 27.74
CA ALA A 74 29.13 -43.91 28.60
C ALA A 74 28.79 -45.20 29.38
N SER A 75 29.22 -46.36 28.88
CA SER A 75 28.94 -47.67 29.48
C SER A 75 29.94 -48.08 30.57
N ARG A 76 31.08 -47.40 30.70
CA ARG A 76 32.11 -47.67 31.72
C ARG A 76 31.93 -46.81 32.97
N LEU A 77 31.44 -45.58 32.83
CA LEU A 77 31.09 -44.69 33.95
C LEU A 77 29.81 -45.11 34.70
N ALA A 78 28.99 -45.99 34.12
CA ALA A 78 27.76 -46.47 34.74
C ALA A 78 27.92 -47.75 35.59
N ARG A 79 29.09 -48.41 35.60
CA ARG A 79 29.31 -49.67 36.36
C ARG A 79 30.01 -49.52 37.69
N ASP A 80 30.69 -48.40 37.97
CA ASP A 80 31.40 -48.18 39.24
C ASP A 80 30.54 -47.56 40.36
N ARG A 81 29.21 -47.62 40.25
CA ARG A 81 28.28 -47.21 41.32
C ARG A 81 27.25 -48.29 41.69
N MET A 82 27.65 -49.55 41.66
CA MET A 82 26.81 -50.66 42.15
C MET A 82 27.60 -51.64 43.02
N THR A 83 28.14 -51.16 44.14
CA THR A 83 28.41 -52.00 45.32
C THR A 83 28.32 -51.13 46.58
N GLY A 84 27.17 -51.13 47.27
CA GLY A 84 27.07 -50.42 48.55
C GLY A 84 25.66 -50.17 49.07
N THR A 85 25.16 -51.15 49.83
CA THR A 85 24.17 -51.03 50.92
C THR A 85 22.69 -50.73 50.63
N ASN A 86 21.89 -51.71 51.05
CA ASN A 86 20.44 -51.75 51.22
C ASN A 86 19.79 -50.43 51.69
N GLY A 87 18.85 -49.93 50.90
CA GLY A 87 17.84 -48.96 51.31
C GLY A 87 16.69 -48.97 50.31
N ALA A 88 15.54 -49.52 50.70
CA ALA A 88 14.37 -49.64 49.85
C ALA A 88 13.82 -48.26 49.44
N SER A 89 14.20 -47.77 48.25
CA SER A 89 13.58 -46.63 47.60
C SER A 89 12.47 -47.13 46.68
N LYS A 90 11.21 -46.94 47.09
CA LYS A 90 10.04 -47.08 46.22
C LYS A 90 10.12 -45.99 45.14
N ASP A 91 10.67 -46.32 43.98
CA ASP A 91 10.57 -45.47 42.80
C ASP A 91 9.14 -45.59 42.24
N ARG A 92 8.22 -44.85 42.89
CA ARG A 92 6.87 -44.65 42.37
C ARG A 92 7.01 -43.76 41.15
N SER A 93 6.59 -44.24 39.98
CA SER A 93 6.32 -43.41 38.82
C SER A 93 5.60 -42.14 39.29
N ARG A 94 6.30 -40.99 39.24
CA ARG A 94 5.68 -39.70 39.52
C ARG A 94 4.68 -39.47 38.40
N SER A 95 3.42 -39.81 38.67
CA SER A 95 2.28 -39.31 37.91
C SER A 95 2.50 -37.80 37.73
N PRO A 96 2.24 -37.22 36.54
CA PRO A 96 2.33 -35.79 36.35
C PRO A 96 1.60 -35.12 37.51
N ARG A 97 2.29 -34.29 38.30
CA ARG A 97 1.63 -33.54 39.39
C ARG A 97 0.44 -32.85 38.74
N LYS A 98 -0.78 -33.19 39.16
CA LYS A 98 -1.98 -32.43 38.78
C LYS A 98 -1.74 -31.01 39.28
N VAL A 99 -1.31 -30.13 38.37
CA VAL A 99 -1.25 -28.71 38.64
C VAL A 99 -2.69 -28.28 38.80
N ASP A 100 -2.98 -27.66 39.95
CA ASP A 100 -4.31 -27.15 40.24
C ASP A 100 -4.53 -25.92 39.36
N ALA A 101 -5.26 -26.09 38.25
CA ALA A 101 -5.47 -25.05 37.25
C ALA A 101 -6.16 -23.80 37.84
N SER A 102 -6.89 -23.93 38.96
CA SER A 102 -7.49 -22.78 39.66
C SER A 102 -6.47 -21.89 40.39
N LYS A 103 -5.17 -22.24 40.37
CA LYS A 103 -4.09 -21.42 40.94
C LYS A 103 -3.31 -20.62 39.90
N LEU A 104 -3.56 -20.83 38.60
CA LEU A 104 -2.93 -20.04 37.55
C LEU A 104 -3.51 -18.62 37.57
N THR A 105 -2.65 -17.62 37.62
CA THR A 105 -3.04 -16.22 37.48
C THR A 105 -3.18 -15.86 35.99
N GLU A 106 -3.85 -14.74 35.69
CA GLU A 106 -3.90 -14.20 34.32
C GLU A 106 -2.50 -13.99 33.74
N ALA A 107 -1.54 -13.57 34.57
CA ALA A 107 -0.15 -13.37 34.18
C ALA A 107 0.54 -14.68 33.80
N ASP A 108 0.23 -15.79 34.49
CA ASP A 108 0.78 -17.12 34.17
C ASP A 108 0.23 -17.67 32.84
N LEU A 109 -0.90 -17.15 32.38
CA LEU A 109 -1.55 -17.54 31.12
C LEU A 109 -1.25 -16.57 29.97
N THR A 110 -0.58 -15.45 30.24
CA THR A 110 -0.32 -14.41 29.24
C THR A 110 1.01 -14.65 28.55
N ASP A 111 0.96 -15.05 27.28
CA ASP A 111 2.12 -15.17 26.41
C ASP A 111 2.41 -13.90 25.59
N GLY A 112 3.61 -13.85 25.02
CA GLY A 112 4.10 -12.76 24.17
C GLY A 112 4.35 -11.45 24.92
N PHE A 113 4.53 -10.37 24.17
CA PHE A 113 4.93 -9.07 24.68
C PHE A 113 3.92 -7.97 24.37
N SER A 114 3.69 -7.04 25.30
CA SER A 114 2.97 -5.81 25.03
C SER A 114 3.79 -4.90 24.11
N ALA A 115 3.12 -3.96 23.45
CA ALA A 115 3.82 -2.92 22.69
C ALA A 115 4.76 -2.07 23.56
N SER A 116 4.43 -1.84 24.84
CA SER A 116 5.34 -1.15 25.78
C SER A 116 6.62 -1.93 26.05
N GLU A 117 6.56 -3.26 26.14
CA GLU A 117 7.73 -4.11 26.35
C GLU A 117 8.62 -4.12 25.11
N ILE A 118 8.03 -4.31 23.92
CA ILE A 118 8.77 -4.32 22.65
C ILE A 118 9.43 -2.96 22.37
N PHE A 119 8.66 -1.87 22.41
CA PHE A 119 9.15 -0.55 21.99
C PHE A 119 9.77 0.28 23.13
N GLY A 120 9.69 -0.20 24.38
CA GLY A 120 10.24 0.46 25.57
C GLY A 120 11.56 -0.13 26.07
N SER A 121 11.94 -1.33 25.63
CA SER A 121 13.20 -1.96 26.01
C SER A 121 14.41 -1.14 25.56
N LYS A 122 15.35 -0.89 26.47
CA LYS A 122 16.61 -0.18 26.21
C LYS A 122 17.73 -1.09 25.69
N THR A 123 17.49 -2.39 25.56
CA THR A 123 18.55 -3.41 25.41
C THR A 123 18.43 -4.32 24.17
N ALA A 124 17.41 -4.14 23.32
CA ALA A 124 17.27 -4.85 22.04
C ALA A 124 16.96 -3.87 20.89
N MET A 125 17.28 -4.27 19.64
CA MET A 125 17.16 -3.50 18.39
C MET A 125 16.16 -2.33 18.45
N SER A 126 16.67 -1.09 18.41
CA SER A 126 15.89 0.14 18.66
C SER A 126 14.93 0.57 17.54
N GLY A 127 14.65 -0.30 16.56
CA GLY A 127 13.82 0.00 15.40
C GLY A 127 13.25 -1.27 14.76
N TYR A 128 11.94 -1.31 14.62
CA TYR A 128 11.18 -2.42 14.04
C TYR A 128 10.33 -1.93 12.87
N THR A 129 10.23 -2.74 11.82
CA THR A 129 9.26 -2.61 10.74
C THR A 129 8.07 -3.55 10.96
N TYR A 130 7.11 -3.55 10.04
CA TYR A 130 5.92 -4.41 10.15
C TYR A 130 6.26 -5.91 10.10
N ASP A 131 7.26 -6.31 9.31
CA ASP A 131 7.65 -7.72 9.18
C ASP A 131 8.36 -8.29 10.40
N ASP A 132 8.96 -7.44 11.24
CA ASP A 132 9.61 -7.85 12.49
C ASP A 132 8.62 -8.25 13.59
N LEU A 133 7.33 -7.99 13.40
CA LEU A 133 6.29 -8.15 14.41
C LEU A 133 5.18 -9.08 13.89
N ILE A 134 4.56 -9.85 14.79
CA ILE A 134 3.27 -10.51 14.58
C ILE A 134 2.36 -10.21 15.77
N CYS A 135 1.05 -10.05 15.52
CA CYS A 135 0.06 -10.00 16.59
C CYS A 135 -0.26 -11.44 17.02
N LEU A 136 -0.34 -11.72 18.32
CA LEU A 136 -0.82 -13.01 18.79
C LEU A 136 -2.35 -13.08 18.67
N PRO A 137 -2.92 -14.28 18.42
CA PRO A 137 -4.36 -14.45 18.36
C PRO A 137 -5.01 -14.25 19.73
N GLY A 138 -6.26 -13.81 19.72
CA GLY A 138 -7.09 -13.60 20.93
C GLY A 138 -8.26 -14.58 21.01
N HIS A 139 -9.18 -14.30 21.94
CA HIS A 139 -10.43 -15.05 22.04
C HIS A 139 -11.48 -14.53 21.04
N ILE A 140 -12.12 -15.44 20.30
CA ILE A 140 -13.11 -15.10 19.27
C ILE A 140 -14.49 -15.58 19.71
N ASN A 141 -15.44 -14.66 19.84
CA ASN A 141 -16.84 -14.95 20.17
C ASN A 141 -17.84 -14.28 19.20
N PHE A 142 -17.38 -13.93 17.99
CA PHE A 142 -18.16 -13.23 16.96
C PHE A 142 -17.76 -13.65 15.53
N GLY A 143 -18.60 -13.33 14.55
CA GLY A 143 -18.35 -13.62 13.15
C GLY A 143 -17.57 -12.52 12.45
N VAL A 144 -16.90 -12.85 11.32
CA VAL A 144 -16.12 -11.86 10.53
C VAL A 144 -16.97 -10.68 10.04
N HIS A 145 -18.27 -10.90 9.82
CA HIS A 145 -19.20 -9.87 9.37
C HIS A 145 -19.48 -8.81 10.44
N ASP A 146 -19.31 -9.15 11.72
CA ASP A 146 -19.51 -8.26 12.86
C ASP A 146 -18.36 -7.27 13.03
N VAL A 147 -17.22 -7.50 12.35
CA VAL A 147 -16.04 -6.62 12.45
C VAL A 147 -16.27 -5.29 11.72
N ALA A 148 -16.25 -4.21 12.48
CA ALA A 148 -16.38 -2.84 12.01
C ALA A 148 -15.01 -2.20 11.73
N LEU A 149 -14.79 -1.81 10.47
CA LEU A 149 -13.53 -1.17 10.03
C LEU A 149 -13.58 0.37 10.08
N GLY A 150 -14.64 0.96 10.64
CA GLY A 150 -14.77 2.41 10.75
C GLY A 150 -13.57 3.02 11.49
N SER A 151 -13.02 4.10 10.96
CA SER A 151 -11.82 4.74 11.51
C SER A 151 -11.79 6.24 11.25
N ARG A 152 -10.71 6.94 11.64
CA ARG A 152 -10.59 8.40 11.53
C ARG A 152 -9.44 8.80 10.62
N PHE A 153 -9.76 9.60 9.60
CA PHE A 153 -8.77 10.26 8.74
C PHE A 153 -8.23 11.53 9.39
N THR A 154 -9.12 12.33 9.99
CA THR A 154 -8.79 13.51 10.81
C THR A 154 -9.68 13.55 12.05
N LYS A 155 -9.54 14.59 12.88
CA LYS A 155 -10.46 14.84 14.00
C LYS A 155 -11.94 14.86 13.57
N LYS A 156 -12.29 15.46 12.44
CA LYS A 156 -13.71 15.56 12.01
C LYS A 156 -14.10 14.60 10.88
N ILE A 157 -13.15 13.99 10.18
CA ILE A 157 -13.43 13.10 9.05
C ILE A 157 -13.28 11.64 9.48
N ALA A 158 -14.40 10.91 9.46
CA ALA A 158 -14.45 9.46 9.65
C ALA A 158 -14.48 8.74 8.30
N LEU A 159 -13.83 7.57 8.25
CA LEU A 159 -13.84 6.65 7.12
C LEU A 159 -14.63 5.39 7.47
N LYS A 160 -15.15 4.71 6.44
CA LYS A 160 -15.77 3.39 6.62
C LYS A 160 -14.76 2.26 6.51
N THR A 161 -13.65 2.50 5.83
CA THR A 161 -12.51 1.60 5.72
C THR A 161 -11.20 2.39 5.93
N PRO A 162 -10.19 1.84 6.62
CA PRO A 162 -9.01 2.58 7.05
C PRO A 162 -7.93 2.63 5.96
N ILE A 163 -8.34 2.84 4.70
CA ILE A 163 -7.45 2.80 3.53
C ILE A 163 -7.51 4.17 2.82
N VAL A 164 -6.35 4.78 2.63
CA VAL A 164 -6.18 6.09 1.98
C VAL A 164 -5.26 5.95 0.78
N SER A 165 -5.61 6.51 -0.37
CA SER A 165 -4.67 6.53 -1.52
C SER A 165 -3.67 7.68 -1.42
N SER A 166 -2.40 7.38 -1.69
CA SER A 166 -1.29 8.34 -1.52
C SER A 166 -1.34 9.47 -2.56
N PRO A 167 -0.93 10.71 -2.22
CA PRO A 167 -0.88 11.85 -3.15
C PRO A 167 0.31 11.76 -4.10
N MET A 168 0.22 10.86 -5.07
CA MET A 168 1.25 10.64 -6.09
C MET A 168 0.64 10.66 -7.48
N ASP A 169 1.42 11.16 -8.45
CA ASP A 169 1.02 11.30 -9.87
C ASP A 169 0.90 9.97 -10.64
N THR A 170 1.15 8.86 -9.96
CA THR A 170 0.96 7.49 -10.46
C THR A 170 -0.05 6.72 -9.61
N VAL A 171 -0.76 7.40 -8.70
CA VAL A 171 -1.71 6.77 -7.78
C VAL A 171 -3.06 7.51 -7.77
N THR A 172 -3.09 8.82 -7.47
CA THR A 172 -4.36 9.48 -7.12
C THR A 172 -4.65 10.74 -7.93
N GLU A 173 -5.55 10.61 -8.90
CA GLU A 173 -6.35 11.67 -9.52
C GLU A 173 -7.85 11.43 -9.21
N SER A 174 -8.78 12.11 -9.87
CA SER A 174 -10.22 12.05 -9.57
C SER A 174 -10.78 10.64 -9.64
N ASN A 175 -10.36 9.82 -10.61
CA ASN A 175 -10.87 8.45 -10.78
C ASN A 175 -10.56 7.58 -9.56
N MET A 176 -9.30 7.58 -9.10
CA MET A 176 -8.90 6.90 -7.87
C MET A 176 -9.61 7.49 -6.65
N ALA A 177 -9.68 8.82 -6.53
CA ALA A 177 -10.31 9.46 -5.39
C ALA A 177 -11.82 9.14 -5.28
N ILE A 178 -12.54 9.11 -6.41
CA ILE A 178 -13.93 8.66 -6.49
C ILE A 178 -14.04 7.20 -6.06
N ALA A 179 -13.25 6.31 -6.66
CA ALA A 179 -13.31 4.87 -6.36
C ALA A 179 -13.01 4.59 -4.88
N MET A 180 -11.97 5.21 -4.32
CA MET A 180 -11.64 5.10 -2.90
C MET A 180 -12.77 5.59 -2.00
N ALA A 181 -13.37 6.75 -2.30
CA ALA A 181 -14.47 7.27 -1.52
C ALA A 181 -15.71 6.37 -1.60
N LEU A 182 -16.01 5.78 -2.77
CA LEU A 182 -17.09 4.81 -2.94
C LEU A 182 -16.86 3.53 -2.12
N GLU A 183 -15.62 3.04 -2.07
CA GLU A 183 -15.24 1.85 -1.27
C GLU A 183 -15.00 2.15 0.22
N GLY A 184 -15.34 3.36 0.67
CA GLY A 184 -15.30 3.74 2.09
C GLY A 184 -13.97 4.23 2.63
N GLY A 185 -12.97 4.39 1.75
CA GLY A 185 -11.73 5.09 2.03
C GLY A 185 -11.82 6.58 1.68
N ILE A 186 -10.68 7.18 1.37
CA ILE A 186 -10.57 8.54 0.82
C ILE A 186 -9.31 8.64 -0.07
N GLY A 187 -9.40 9.42 -1.16
CA GLY A 187 -8.23 9.72 -1.99
C GLY A 187 -7.64 11.09 -1.71
N VAL A 188 -6.31 11.18 -1.75
CA VAL A 188 -5.56 12.45 -1.69
C VAL A 188 -5.02 12.80 -3.06
N ILE A 189 -5.58 13.80 -3.73
CA ILE A 189 -5.13 14.27 -5.06
C ILE A 189 -3.74 14.89 -4.93
N HIS A 190 -2.80 14.50 -5.80
CA HIS A 190 -1.41 14.97 -5.73
C HIS A 190 -1.24 16.45 -6.12
N THR A 191 -0.13 17.04 -5.69
CA THR A 191 0.22 18.45 -5.98
C THR A 191 0.98 18.65 -7.30
N ASN A 192 1.36 17.56 -8.00
CA ASN A 192 2.08 17.61 -9.28
C ASN A 192 1.18 18.02 -10.48
N LEU A 193 0.35 19.03 -10.27
CA LEU A 193 -0.59 19.62 -11.22
C LEU A 193 -0.58 21.15 -11.05
N PRO A 194 -0.88 21.93 -12.10
CA PRO A 194 -1.27 23.33 -11.95
C PRO A 194 -2.40 23.49 -10.92
N ILE A 195 -2.48 24.65 -10.28
CA ILE A 195 -3.46 24.92 -9.22
C ILE A 195 -4.88 24.69 -9.72
N GLU A 196 -5.18 25.20 -10.92
CA GLU A 196 -6.47 25.14 -11.57
C GLU A 196 -6.85 23.69 -11.89
N THR A 197 -5.90 22.91 -12.43
CA THR A 197 -6.10 21.50 -12.76
C THR A 197 -6.34 20.68 -11.49
N GLN A 198 -5.58 20.91 -10.42
CA GLN A 198 -5.81 20.20 -9.15
C GLN A 198 -7.18 20.54 -8.54
N ALA A 199 -7.60 21.81 -8.61
CA ALA A 199 -8.93 22.22 -8.16
C ALA A 199 -10.05 21.59 -9.03
N GLN A 200 -9.82 21.42 -10.35
CA GLN A 200 -10.73 20.70 -11.23
C GLN A 200 -10.84 19.21 -10.87
N GLU A 201 -9.72 18.55 -10.52
CA GLU A 201 -9.74 17.17 -10.01
C GLU A 201 -10.61 17.05 -8.76
N VAL A 202 -10.46 17.97 -7.79
CA VAL A 202 -11.33 18.02 -6.59
C VAL A 202 -12.79 18.21 -6.99
N ALA A 203 -13.08 19.20 -7.85
CA ALA A 203 -14.43 19.49 -8.30
C ALA A 203 -15.08 18.30 -9.02
N ARG A 204 -14.32 17.51 -9.79
CA ARG A 204 -14.80 16.27 -10.42
C ARG A 204 -15.25 15.25 -9.37
N VAL A 205 -14.51 15.08 -8.28
CA VAL A 205 -14.90 14.19 -7.18
C VAL A 205 -16.16 14.69 -6.48
N LYS A 206 -16.22 15.99 -6.13
CA LYS A 206 -17.38 16.57 -5.43
C LYS A 206 -18.66 16.53 -6.27
N LYS A 207 -18.53 16.76 -7.57
CA LYS A 207 -19.63 16.69 -8.55
C LYS A 207 -20.00 15.28 -8.95
N TYR A 208 -19.21 14.27 -8.57
CA TYR A 208 -19.51 12.88 -8.91
C TYR A 208 -20.88 12.49 -8.36
N LYS A 209 -21.74 12.05 -9.27
CA LYS A 209 -23.02 11.43 -8.96
C LYS A 209 -22.96 10.02 -9.52
N ALA A 210 -23.06 9.02 -8.65
CA ALA A 210 -23.08 7.61 -9.06
C ALA A 210 -24.13 7.43 -10.18
N GLY A 211 -23.81 6.66 -11.22
CA GLY A 211 -24.68 6.47 -12.39
C GLY A 211 -24.69 7.59 -13.44
N PHE A 212 -24.13 8.78 -13.17
CA PHE A 212 -23.91 9.81 -14.18
C PHE A 212 -22.48 9.76 -14.72
N ILE A 213 -22.34 9.59 -16.03
CA ILE A 213 -21.06 9.72 -16.75
C ILE A 213 -20.87 11.22 -17.02
N LEU A 214 -19.98 11.88 -16.26
CA LEU A 214 -19.76 13.33 -16.35
C LEU A 214 -18.92 13.73 -17.57
N GLU A 215 -18.01 12.88 -18.02
CA GLU A 215 -17.15 13.13 -19.19
C GLU A 215 -17.32 12.01 -20.24
N PRO A 216 -18.53 11.84 -20.81
CA PRO A 216 -18.74 10.85 -21.85
C PRO A 216 -17.87 11.21 -23.06
N ARG A 217 -17.27 10.19 -23.68
CA ARG A 217 -16.53 10.39 -24.93
C ARG A 217 -17.47 10.91 -26.01
N CYS A 218 -17.28 12.17 -26.39
CA CYS A 218 -18.02 12.82 -27.47
C CYS A 218 -17.29 12.64 -28.80
N VAL A 219 -18.04 12.69 -29.90
CA VAL A 219 -17.52 12.59 -31.27
C VAL A 219 -18.10 13.71 -32.14
N PRO A 220 -17.34 14.26 -33.10
CA PRO A 220 -17.86 15.31 -33.98
C PRO A 220 -18.77 14.72 -35.07
N PRO A 221 -19.71 15.49 -35.64
CA PRO A 221 -20.61 15.03 -36.69
C PRO A 221 -19.86 14.62 -37.99
N THR A 222 -18.65 15.13 -38.18
CA THR A 222 -17.79 14.86 -39.35
C THR A 222 -17.00 13.57 -39.27
N MET A 223 -16.93 12.92 -38.10
CA MET A 223 -16.25 11.64 -37.93
C MET A 223 -16.88 10.56 -38.83
N THR A 224 -16.08 9.62 -39.31
CA THR A 224 -16.56 8.51 -40.14
C THR A 224 -16.90 7.28 -39.29
N ILE A 225 -17.67 6.33 -39.86
CA ILE A 225 -17.93 5.04 -39.18
C ILE A 225 -16.63 4.26 -38.98
N GLU A 226 -15.69 4.32 -39.92
CA GLU A 226 -14.37 3.67 -39.81
C GLU A 226 -13.60 4.17 -38.57
N ASP A 227 -13.55 5.48 -38.37
CA ASP A 227 -12.90 6.08 -37.19
C ASP A 227 -13.64 5.71 -35.90
N LEU A 228 -14.97 5.65 -35.96
CA LEU A 228 -15.78 5.23 -34.82
C LEU A 228 -15.53 3.75 -34.48
N ASP A 229 -15.33 2.87 -35.46
CA ASP A 229 -15.04 1.45 -35.23
C ASP A 229 -13.65 1.24 -34.61
N LYS A 230 -12.64 2.03 -35.02
CA LYS A 230 -11.33 2.10 -34.33
C LYS A 230 -11.49 2.59 -32.89
N LEU A 231 -12.33 3.60 -32.67
CA LEU A 231 -12.59 4.12 -31.34
C LEU A 231 -13.31 3.08 -30.45
N LYS A 232 -14.28 2.34 -31.01
CA LYS A 232 -14.99 1.25 -30.32
C LYS A 232 -14.04 0.13 -29.90
N SER A 233 -13.10 -0.27 -30.77
CA SER A 233 -12.15 -1.33 -30.44
C SER A 233 -11.18 -0.93 -29.33
N THR A 234 -10.84 0.36 -29.25
CA THR A 234 -10.00 0.91 -28.18
C THR A 234 -10.76 1.06 -26.85
N LEU A 235 -11.99 1.58 -26.89
CA LEU A 235 -12.74 1.96 -25.68
C LEU A 235 -13.69 0.88 -25.14
N GLY A 236 -14.05 -0.12 -25.94
CA GLY A 236 -14.87 -1.26 -25.49
C GLY A 236 -16.37 -0.96 -25.29
N PHE A 237 -16.86 0.23 -25.67
CA PHE A 237 -18.28 0.57 -25.66
C PHE A 237 -18.74 1.19 -26.98
N THR A 238 -20.05 1.15 -27.23
CA THR A 238 -20.61 1.33 -28.58
C THR A 238 -21.64 2.44 -28.70
N GLY A 239 -21.68 3.40 -27.78
CA GLY A 239 -22.53 4.57 -27.96
C GLY A 239 -21.91 5.86 -27.49
N PHE A 240 -22.03 6.88 -28.32
CA PHE A 240 -21.30 8.14 -28.21
C PHE A 240 -22.25 9.31 -28.46
N PRO A 241 -22.27 10.33 -27.59
CA PRO A 241 -22.90 11.60 -27.89
C PRO A 241 -22.17 12.29 -29.05
N VAL A 242 -22.93 12.82 -29.99
CA VAL A 242 -22.42 13.63 -31.09
C VAL A 242 -22.60 15.10 -30.72
N THR A 243 -21.50 15.80 -30.51
CA THR A 243 -21.49 17.24 -30.18
C THR A 243 -20.87 18.04 -31.30
N GLU A 244 -21.21 19.32 -31.39
CA GLU A 244 -20.82 20.20 -32.51
C GLU A 244 -19.32 20.16 -32.85
N ASN A 245 -18.46 20.15 -31.84
CA ASN A 245 -17.00 20.09 -31.99
C ASN A 245 -16.39 18.75 -31.53
N GLY A 246 -17.23 17.76 -31.19
CA GLY A 246 -16.79 16.47 -30.64
C GLY A 246 -16.21 16.53 -29.22
N GLN A 247 -16.36 17.64 -28.51
CA GLN A 247 -15.93 17.80 -27.12
C GLN A 247 -17.12 17.83 -26.16
N MET A 248 -16.82 17.55 -24.89
CA MET A 248 -17.78 17.66 -23.79
C MET A 248 -18.12 19.13 -23.51
N GLY A 249 -19.34 19.42 -23.05
CA GLY A 249 -19.80 20.80 -22.79
C GLY A 249 -20.23 21.58 -24.04
N ALA A 250 -20.10 21.00 -25.24
CA ALA A 250 -20.61 21.58 -26.46
C ALA A 250 -22.08 21.18 -26.73
N LYS A 251 -22.70 21.84 -27.71
CA LYS A 251 -24.10 21.60 -28.08
C LYS A 251 -24.30 20.16 -28.56
N LEU A 252 -25.27 19.45 -27.98
CA LEU A 252 -25.63 18.09 -28.34
C LEU A 252 -26.40 18.08 -29.67
N LEU A 253 -25.84 17.45 -30.69
CA LEU A 253 -26.46 17.31 -32.02
C LEU A 253 -27.20 15.98 -32.18
N GLY A 254 -26.74 14.92 -31.50
CA GLY A 254 -27.34 13.61 -31.59
C GLY A 254 -26.62 12.56 -30.75
N LEU A 255 -27.00 11.30 -30.95
CA LEU A 255 -26.37 10.14 -30.33
C LEU A 255 -26.20 9.06 -31.39
N VAL A 256 -25.01 8.47 -31.46
CA VAL A 256 -24.76 7.29 -32.28
C VAL A 256 -24.57 6.07 -31.38
N THR A 257 -25.15 4.94 -31.77
CA THR A 257 -25.07 3.66 -31.09
C THR A 257 -24.73 2.54 -32.06
N LYS A 258 -24.41 1.35 -31.53
CA LYS A 258 -24.15 0.15 -32.34
C LYS A 258 -25.22 -0.07 -33.42
N ARG A 259 -26.50 0.04 -33.05
CA ARG A 259 -27.65 -0.22 -33.94
C ARG A 259 -27.68 0.71 -35.15
N ASP A 260 -27.15 1.92 -35.02
CA ASP A 260 -27.12 2.91 -36.10
C ASP A 260 -26.01 2.58 -37.13
N THR A 261 -25.02 1.79 -36.74
CA THR A 261 -23.85 1.44 -37.57
C THR A 261 -23.84 0.00 -38.10
N ASP A 262 -24.60 -0.92 -37.49
CA ASP A 262 -24.50 -2.37 -37.75
C ASP A 262 -24.75 -2.74 -39.22
N PHE A 263 -25.69 -2.06 -39.88
CA PHE A 263 -26.11 -2.40 -41.25
C PHE A 263 -25.57 -1.45 -42.34
N ILE A 264 -24.70 -0.50 -42.00
CA ILE A 264 -24.12 0.43 -42.98
C ILE A 264 -22.87 -0.19 -43.60
N VAL A 265 -22.90 -0.49 -44.90
CA VAL A 265 -21.76 -1.14 -45.59
C VAL A 265 -20.59 -0.16 -45.79
N ASP A 266 -20.88 1.07 -46.25
CA ASP A 266 -19.84 2.07 -46.48
C ASP A 266 -19.36 2.71 -45.17
N ARG A 267 -18.14 2.35 -44.76
CA ARG A 267 -17.53 2.84 -43.51
C ARG A 267 -16.99 4.28 -43.62
N LYS A 268 -16.97 4.88 -44.81
CA LYS A 268 -16.63 6.31 -45.00
C LYS A 268 -17.80 7.26 -44.72
N THR A 269 -19.01 6.71 -44.52
CA THR A 269 -20.21 7.44 -44.13
C THR A 269 -19.95 8.30 -42.87
N ARG A 270 -20.41 9.55 -42.88
CA ARG A 270 -20.26 10.47 -41.74
C ARG A 270 -21.32 10.22 -40.68
N LEU A 271 -20.97 10.42 -39.41
CA LEU A 271 -21.91 10.22 -38.29
C LEU A 271 -23.15 11.10 -38.39
N SER A 272 -23.04 12.33 -38.92
CA SER A 272 -24.18 13.22 -39.11
C SER A 272 -25.31 12.64 -39.97
N GLN A 273 -25.01 11.67 -40.83
CA GLN A 273 -25.98 11.05 -41.73
C GLN A 273 -26.76 9.90 -41.06
N ILE A 274 -26.22 9.32 -39.99
CA ILE A 274 -26.75 8.09 -39.38
C ILE A 274 -27.12 8.23 -37.91
N MET A 275 -26.62 9.26 -37.20
CA MET A 275 -26.91 9.47 -35.78
C MET A 275 -28.41 9.69 -35.56
N THR A 276 -28.91 9.33 -34.37
CA THR A 276 -30.24 9.79 -33.95
C THR A 276 -30.17 11.28 -33.62
N PRO A 277 -30.92 12.16 -34.32
CA PRO A 277 -30.85 13.60 -34.07
C PRO A 277 -31.35 13.97 -32.67
N CYS A 278 -30.80 15.04 -32.07
CA CYS A 278 -31.13 15.51 -30.73
C CYS A 278 -32.64 15.72 -30.52
N ALA A 279 -33.35 16.22 -31.52
CA ALA A 279 -34.81 16.42 -31.48
C ALA A 279 -35.61 15.11 -31.24
N ASN A 280 -35.02 13.95 -31.58
CA ASN A 280 -35.62 12.63 -31.41
C ASN A 280 -35.04 11.86 -30.21
N LEU A 281 -34.12 12.48 -29.46
CA LEU A 281 -33.55 11.88 -28.26
C LEU A 281 -34.44 12.17 -27.05
N VAL A 282 -34.56 11.17 -26.19
CA VAL A 282 -35.00 11.41 -24.82
C VAL A 282 -33.81 12.00 -24.08
N THR A 283 -33.96 13.23 -23.58
CA THR A 283 -32.94 13.95 -22.81
C THR A 283 -33.55 14.40 -21.48
N MET A 284 -32.70 14.76 -20.52
CA MET A 284 -33.12 15.32 -19.24
C MET A 284 -32.31 16.59 -18.96
N PHE A 285 -32.92 17.56 -18.26
CA PHE A 285 -32.22 18.79 -17.90
C PHE A 285 -31.30 18.57 -16.70
N GLU A 286 -30.20 19.33 -16.66
CA GLU A 286 -29.33 19.39 -15.49
C GLU A 286 -30.09 19.76 -14.21
N GLY A 287 -29.63 19.26 -13.06
CA GLY A 287 -30.28 19.43 -11.78
C GLY A 287 -31.27 18.32 -11.39
N CYS A 288 -31.51 17.34 -12.28
CA CYS A 288 -32.23 16.11 -11.96
C CYS A 288 -31.47 15.23 -10.97
N ASP A 289 -32.18 14.43 -10.19
CA ASP A 289 -31.55 13.38 -9.39
C ASP A 289 -31.34 12.08 -10.20
N LEU A 290 -30.55 11.15 -9.64
CA LEU A 290 -30.28 9.87 -10.30
C LEU A 290 -31.53 8.98 -10.39
N TYR A 291 -32.42 9.06 -9.40
CA TYR A 291 -33.62 8.23 -9.36
C TYR A 291 -34.57 8.61 -10.50
N GLU A 292 -34.82 9.90 -10.70
CA GLU A 292 -35.57 10.48 -11.81
C GLU A 292 -34.96 10.11 -13.16
N ALA A 293 -33.63 10.27 -13.30
CA ALA A 293 -32.91 9.90 -14.52
C ALA A 293 -33.03 8.40 -14.82
N ASN A 294 -32.93 7.55 -13.79
CA ASN A 294 -33.07 6.10 -13.93
C ASN A 294 -34.50 5.70 -14.28
N ASP A 295 -35.50 6.30 -13.64
CA ASP A 295 -36.92 6.06 -13.92
C ASP A 295 -37.26 6.47 -15.36
N LEU A 296 -36.81 7.65 -15.82
CA LEU A 296 -36.98 8.07 -17.21
C LEU A 296 -36.27 7.13 -18.20
N LEU A 297 -35.04 6.69 -17.89
CA LEU A 297 -34.30 5.76 -18.75
C LEU A 297 -34.94 4.35 -18.78
N GLN A 298 -35.60 3.93 -17.70
CA GLN A 298 -36.40 2.71 -17.65
C GLN A 298 -37.66 2.84 -18.50
N LYS A 299 -38.47 3.89 -18.27
CA LYS A 299 -39.72 4.19 -18.98
C LYS A 299 -39.51 4.37 -20.49
N SER A 300 -38.48 5.11 -20.88
CA SER A 300 -38.16 5.37 -22.31
C SER A 300 -37.67 4.14 -23.06
N LYS A 301 -37.30 3.06 -22.36
CA LYS A 301 -36.71 1.83 -22.93
C LYS A 301 -35.43 2.08 -23.75
N LYS A 302 -34.76 3.23 -23.56
CA LYS A 302 -33.51 3.58 -24.25
C LYS A 302 -32.29 3.06 -23.49
N GLY A 303 -31.16 2.97 -24.18
CA GLY A 303 -29.89 2.49 -23.60
C GLY A 303 -29.07 3.60 -22.94
N LYS A 304 -29.29 4.86 -23.31
CA LYS A 304 -28.55 6.04 -22.86
C LYS A 304 -29.50 7.24 -22.73
N LEU A 305 -29.26 8.11 -21.75
CA LEU A 305 -29.99 9.34 -21.48
C LEU A 305 -28.99 10.50 -21.37
N PRO A 306 -28.87 11.36 -22.39
CA PRO A 306 -28.07 12.58 -22.31
C PRO A 306 -28.70 13.59 -21.33
N ILE A 307 -27.86 14.19 -20.49
CA ILE A 307 -28.23 15.28 -19.60
C ILE A 307 -27.72 16.58 -20.21
N ILE A 308 -28.60 17.57 -20.36
CA ILE A 308 -28.30 18.81 -21.05
C ILE A 308 -28.65 20.05 -20.22
N THR A 309 -27.95 21.15 -20.46
CA THR A 309 -28.35 22.47 -19.95
C THR A 309 -29.60 22.98 -20.67
N LYS A 310 -30.20 24.07 -20.16
CA LYS A 310 -31.27 24.79 -20.88
C LYS A 310 -30.86 25.31 -22.26
N SER A 311 -29.56 25.56 -22.47
CA SER A 311 -29.00 25.98 -23.76
C SER A 311 -28.63 24.81 -24.69
N GLY A 312 -28.94 23.57 -24.31
CA GLY A 312 -28.69 22.37 -25.11
C GLY A 312 -27.25 21.88 -25.11
N LEU A 313 -26.43 22.30 -24.14
CA LEU A 313 -25.07 21.81 -23.97
C LEU A 313 -25.09 20.49 -23.22
N LEU A 314 -24.28 19.52 -23.65
CA LEU A 314 -24.16 18.24 -22.96
C LEU A 314 -23.41 18.41 -21.63
N VAL A 315 -23.97 17.93 -20.52
CA VAL A 315 -23.35 17.99 -19.18
C VAL A 315 -23.06 16.61 -18.56
N ALA A 316 -23.83 15.58 -18.91
CA ALA A 316 -23.58 14.22 -18.48
C ALA A 316 -24.31 13.21 -19.38
N LEU A 317 -24.07 11.92 -19.15
CA LEU A 317 -24.77 10.82 -19.81
C LEU A 317 -25.09 9.74 -18.79
N VAL A 318 -26.34 9.28 -18.72
CA VAL A 318 -26.72 8.10 -17.92
C VAL A 318 -26.85 6.91 -18.86
N ALA A 319 -26.23 5.78 -18.53
CA ALA A 319 -26.31 4.57 -19.33
C ALA A 319 -27.06 3.46 -18.59
N ARG A 320 -27.92 2.73 -19.31
CA ARG A 320 -28.69 1.60 -18.75
C ARG A 320 -27.79 0.49 -18.23
N THR A 321 -26.63 0.29 -18.86
CA THR A 321 -25.62 -0.66 -18.38
C THR A 321 -25.12 -0.30 -16.99
N ASP A 322 -25.10 1.00 -16.68
CA ASP A 322 -24.56 1.53 -15.44
C ASP A 322 -25.66 1.59 -14.36
N ILE A 323 -26.93 1.67 -14.74
CA ILE A 323 -28.05 1.40 -13.81
C ILE A 323 -27.96 -0.03 -13.25
N LYS A 324 -27.65 -1.02 -14.11
CA LYS A 324 -27.48 -2.43 -13.68
C LYS A 324 -26.18 -2.69 -12.94
N LYS A 325 -25.14 -1.88 -13.21
CA LYS A 325 -23.80 -1.96 -12.59
C LYS A 325 -23.61 -0.97 -11.45
N ASN A 326 -24.61 -0.15 -11.12
CA ASN A 326 -24.60 0.70 -9.95
C ASN A 326 -24.69 -0.24 -8.76
N VAL A 327 -23.52 -0.77 -8.42
CA VAL A 327 -23.23 -1.41 -7.16
C VAL A 327 -23.60 -0.37 -6.11
N ASP A 328 -24.57 -0.70 -5.27
CA ASP A 328 -24.76 0.08 -4.06
C ASP A 328 -23.42 0.08 -3.33
N PHE A 329 -22.88 1.27 -3.10
CA PHE A 329 -21.71 1.49 -2.28
C PHE A 329 -22.18 1.89 -0.88
N PRO A 330 -22.66 0.93 -0.04
CA PRO A 330 -23.22 1.24 1.27
C PRO A 330 -22.18 1.84 2.20
N ASN A 331 -20.91 1.51 1.95
CA ASN A 331 -19.77 2.00 2.72
C ASN A 331 -19.18 3.30 2.16
N ALA A 332 -19.81 3.96 1.18
CA ALA A 332 -19.24 5.16 0.61
C ALA A 332 -19.00 6.27 1.65
N THR A 333 -17.78 6.81 1.67
CA THR A 333 -17.37 7.94 2.48
C THR A 333 -17.94 9.22 1.87
N LYS A 334 -19.05 9.67 2.45
CA LYS A 334 -19.81 10.84 2.00
C LYS A 334 -19.90 11.88 3.10
N HIS A 335 -19.99 13.13 2.72
CA HIS A 335 -20.29 14.22 3.63
C HIS A 335 -21.70 14.00 4.24
N PRO A 336 -21.86 14.17 5.57
CA PRO A 336 -23.06 13.74 6.28
C PRO A 336 -24.34 14.46 5.83
N VAL A 337 -24.23 15.73 5.43
CA VAL A 337 -25.37 16.58 5.06
C VAL A 337 -25.69 16.48 3.56
N ASN A 338 -24.84 17.04 2.70
CA ASN A 338 -25.06 17.11 1.24
C ASN A 338 -24.81 15.78 0.47
N LYS A 339 -24.31 14.73 1.14
CA LYS A 339 -24.07 13.38 0.59
C LYS A 339 -23.04 13.29 -0.54
N GLU A 340 -22.26 14.34 -0.79
CA GLU A 340 -21.15 14.33 -1.75
C GLU A 340 -20.01 13.43 -1.27
N LEU A 341 -19.23 12.86 -2.19
CA LEU A 341 -18.04 12.08 -1.82
C LEU A 341 -17.02 12.99 -1.12
N LEU A 342 -16.32 12.44 -0.12
CA LEU A 342 -15.21 13.16 0.52
C LEU A 342 -13.93 13.02 -0.30
N VAL A 343 -13.16 14.09 -0.36
CA VAL A 343 -11.87 14.14 -1.08
C VAL A 343 -10.87 15.01 -0.33
N ALA A 344 -9.61 14.59 -0.36
CA ALA A 344 -8.49 15.37 0.13
C ALA A 344 -7.55 15.76 -1.03
N ALA A 345 -6.75 16.80 -0.83
CA ALA A 345 -5.72 17.20 -1.80
C ALA A 345 -4.41 17.55 -1.09
N ALA A 346 -3.29 17.21 -1.73
CA ALA A 346 -1.97 17.56 -1.24
C ALA A 346 -1.58 18.99 -1.63
N ILE A 347 -0.84 19.66 -0.76
CA ILE A 347 -0.27 21.00 -0.98
C ILE A 347 1.18 21.03 -0.54
N GLY A 348 1.95 21.99 -1.07
CA GLY A 348 3.29 22.29 -0.56
C GLY A 348 3.29 23.17 0.68
N THR A 349 4.45 23.74 0.99
CA THR A 349 4.67 24.63 2.14
C THR A 349 5.08 26.04 1.73
N ARG A 350 5.10 26.34 0.42
CA ARG A 350 5.60 27.62 -0.08
C ARG A 350 4.51 28.69 0.00
N PRO A 351 4.87 29.98 0.05
CA PRO A 351 3.88 31.06 0.07
C PRO A 351 2.87 30.99 -1.09
N ALA A 352 3.30 30.54 -2.27
CA ALA A 352 2.44 30.34 -3.44
C ALA A 352 1.35 29.26 -3.23
N ASP A 353 1.59 28.26 -2.37
CA ASP A 353 0.60 27.23 -2.04
C ASP A 353 -0.61 27.80 -1.29
N ARG A 354 -0.54 29.02 -0.76
CA ARG A 354 -1.73 29.69 -0.18
C ARG A 354 -2.82 29.92 -1.22
N GLU A 355 -2.45 30.27 -2.45
CA GLU A 355 -3.41 30.39 -3.56
C GLU A 355 -3.95 29.03 -3.97
N ARG A 356 -3.12 27.99 -3.92
CA ARG A 356 -3.56 26.60 -4.12
C ARG A 356 -4.61 26.19 -3.10
N VAL A 357 -4.40 26.47 -1.81
CA VAL A 357 -5.39 26.20 -0.76
C VAL A 357 -6.70 26.92 -1.04
N LYS A 358 -6.67 28.21 -1.36
CA LYS A 358 -7.89 28.98 -1.69
C LYS A 358 -8.67 28.34 -2.84
N ALA A 359 -7.99 27.95 -3.92
CA ALA A 359 -8.61 27.32 -5.08
C ALA A 359 -9.22 25.95 -4.72
N LEU A 360 -8.53 25.13 -3.92
CA LEU A 360 -9.03 23.83 -3.47
C LEU A 360 -10.25 23.96 -2.55
N VAL A 361 -10.24 24.94 -1.64
CA VAL A 361 -11.39 25.26 -0.78
C VAL A 361 -12.58 25.71 -1.61
N ALA A 362 -12.35 26.59 -2.60
CA ALA A 362 -13.41 27.02 -3.53
C ALA A 362 -13.99 25.84 -4.35
N ALA A 363 -13.17 24.83 -4.66
CA ALA A 363 -13.61 23.60 -5.31
C ALA A 363 -14.33 22.61 -4.37
N GLY A 364 -14.34 22.86 -3.07
CA GLY A 364 -15.03 22.05 -2.06
C GLY A 364 -14.19 20.89 -1.49
N VAL A 365 -12.86 21.05 -1.40
CA VAL A 365 -11.99 20.05 -0.74
C VAL A 365 -12.37 19.88 0.74
N ASP A 366 -12.41 18.65 1.23
CA ASP A 366 -12.79 18.37 2.63
C ASP A 366 -11.58 18.40 3.58
N ALA A 367 -10.39 18.10 3.07
CA ALA A 367 -9.14 18.17 3.82
C ALA A 367 -7.93 18.47 2.93
N VAL A 368 -6.91 19.10 3.49
CA VAL A 368 -5.61 19.29 2.84
C VAL A 368 -4.52 18.51 3.55
N VAL A 369 -3.62 17.91 2.76
CA VAL A 369 -2.44 17.18 3.25
C VAL A 369 -1.20 17.99 2.89
N ILE A 370 -0.50 18.53 3.89
CA ILE A 370 0.76 19.25 3.62
C ILE A 370 1.85 18.20 3.36
N ASP A 371 2.32 18.13 2.12
CA ASP A 371 3.24 17.08 1.66
C ASP A 371 4.69 17.57 1.74
N SER A 372 5.42 17.08 2.75
CA SER A 372 6.85 17.31 2.92
C SER A 372 7.55 16.01 3.29
N SER A 373 8.81 15.84 2.87
CA SER A 373 9.63 14.71 3.33
C SER A 373 9.93 14.78 4.84
N GLN A 374 10.08 15.99 5.39
CA GLN A 374 10.33 16.27 6.81
C GLN A 374 9.47 17.47 7.22
N GLY A 375 8.34 17.20 7.89
CA GLY A 375 7.29 18.19 8.12
C GLY A 375 7.50 19.17 9.28
N ASP A 376 8.40 18.87 10.22
CA ASP A 376 8.76 19.75 11.35
C ASP A 376 9.72 20.83 10.87
N SER A 377 9.14 21.84 10.23
CA SER A 377 9.83 22.99 9.66
C SER A 377 9.01 24.26 9.89
N VAL A 378 9.68 25.40 10.02
CA VAL A 378 9.02 26.71 10.20
C VAL A 378 8.02 26.97 9.09
N PHE A 379 8.35 26.63 7.84
CA PHE A 379 7.45 26.79 6.68
C PHE A 379 6.12 26.05 6.86
N GLN A 380 6.15 24.79 7.29
CA GLN A 380 4.94 24.02 7.52
C GLN A 380 4.19 24.51 8.76
N HIS A 381 4.89 24.90 9.82
CA HIS A 381 4.25 25.44 11.03
C HIS A 381 3.44 26.69 10.72
N GLU A 382 4.02 27.61 9.95
CA GLU A 382 3.36 28.82 9.49
C GLU A 382 2.20 28.51 8.55
N MET A 383 2.36 27.55 7.64
CA MET A 383 1.28 27.13 6.74
C MET A 383 0.09 26.54 7.51
N VAL A 384 0.32 25.65 8.48
CA VAL A 384 -0.75 25.09 9.33
C VAL A 384 -1.48 26.20 10.05
N LYS A 385 -0.76 27.09 10.76
CA LYS A 385 -1.36 28.22 11.49
C LYS A 385 -2.16 29.15 10.57
N TRP A 386 -1.63 29.44 9.39
CA TRP A 386 -2.31 30.27 8.39
C TRP A 386 -3.60 29.61 7.90
N ILE A 387 -3.57 28.32 7.54
CA ILE A 387 -4.76 27.58 7.09
C ILE A 387 -5.81 27.58 8.20
N LYS A 388 -5.44 27.26 9.45
CA LYS A 388 -6.39 27.25 10.57
C LYS A 388 -6.96 28.63 10.89
N SER A 389 -6.22 29.71 10.61
CA SER A 389 -6.71 31.08 10.76
C SER A 389 -7.68 31.50 9.64
N GLN A 390 -7.40 31.13 8.38
CA GLN A 390 -8.21 31.55 7.23
C GLN A 390 -9.41 30.64 6.97
N PHE A 391 -9.24 29.34 7.21
CA PHE A 391 -10.22 28.28 6.95
C PHE A 391 -10.35 27.38 8.18
N PRO A 392 -10.94 27.86 9.29
CA PRO A 392 -10.96 27.15 10.58
C PRO A 392 -11.62 25.77 10.51
N ASP A 393 -12.61 25.61 9.63
CA ASP A 393 -13.33 24.35 9.44
C ASP A 393 -12.58 23.33 8.57
N LEU A 394 -11.67 23.79 7.71
CA LEU A 394 -10.88 22.92 6.85
C LEU A 394 -10.01 22.00 7.70
N GLN A 395 -10.06 20.70 7.42
CA GLN A 395 -9.25 19.70 8.10
C GLN A 395 -7.84 19.67 7.52
N VAL A 396 -6.83 19.73 8.39
CA VAL A 396 -5.42 19.78 7.98
C VAL A 396 -4.66 18.54 8.47
N VAL A 397 -4.11 17.77 7.53
CA VAL A 397 -3.17 16.69 7.81
C VAL A 397 -1.76 17.23 7.61
N ALA A 398 -0.96 17.25 8.69
CA ALA A 398 0.43 17.73 8.65
C ALA A 398 1.41 16.56 8.63
N GLY A 399 2.55 16.72 7.95
CA GLY A 399 3.57 15.68 7.87
C GLY A 399 4.64 15.92 6.78
N ASN A 400 5.52 14.96 6.54
CA ASN A 400 5.62 13.70 7.27
C ASN A 400 6.44 13.84 8.56
N VAL A 401 6.11 13.05 9.59
CA VAL A 401 6.85 12.97 10.85
C VAL A 401 7.23 11.52 11.19
N VAL A 402 8.29 11.32 11.97
CA VAL A 402 8.69 9.99 12.47
C VAL A 402 9.06 9.96 13.96
N THR A 403 8.97 11.10 14.64
CA THR A 403 9.30 11.25 16.06
C THR A 403 8.21 11.96 16.85
N LYS A 404 8.19 11.74 18.17
CA LYS A 404 7.27 12.40 19.10
C LYS A 404 7.44 13.93 19.10
N LYS A 405 8.67 14.44 19.00
CA LYS A 405 8.91 15.88 19.05
C LYS A 405 8.34 16.60 17.83
N GLN A 406 8.58 16.06 16.63
CA GLN A 406 7.98 16.57 15.40
C GLN A 406 6.44 16.55 15.47
N ALA A 407 5.88 15.44 15.95
CA ALA A 407 4.43 15.30 16.12
C ALA A 407 3.86 16.34 17.10
N GLN A 408 4.51 16.56 18.24
CA GLN A 408 4.10 17.58 19.22
C GLN A 408 4.04 18.97 18.57
N ASN A 409 5.11 19.38 17.90
CA ASN A 409 5.22 20.71 17.30
C ASN A 409 4.10 20.97 16.28
N LEU A 410 3.79 19.98 15.42
CA LEU A 410 2.71 20.10 14.43
C LEU A 410 1.31 20.09 15.05
N ILE A 411 1.10 19.30 16.11
CA ILE A 411 -0.18 19.30 16.86
C ILE A 411 -0.41 20.66 17.51
N GLU A 412 0.62 21.24 18.15
CA GLU A 412 0.56 22.56 18.78
C GLU A 412 0.32 23.69 17.77
N CYS A 413 0.71 23.50 16.50
CA CYS A 413 0.38 24.43 15.42
C CYS A 413 -1.09 24.36 14.98
N GLY A 414 -1.82 23.29 15.32
CA GLY A 414 -3.23 23.12 14.99
C GLY A 414 -3.53 22.01 13.97
N ALA A 415 -2.63 21.04 13.77
CA ALA A 415 -2.90 19.89 12.90
C ALA A 415 -4.10 19.06 13.40
N ASP A 416 -4.99 18.68 12.47
CA ASP A 416 -6.16 17.83 12.73
C ASP A 416 -5.86 16.34 12.58
N ALA A 417 -4.76 16.00 11.92
CA ALA A 417 -4.18 14.65 11.80
C ALA A 417 -2.69 14.74 11.48
N LEU A 418 -1.95 13.65 11.71
CA LEU A 418 -0.53 13.55 11.35
C LEU A 418 -0.28 12.46 10.32
N ARG A 419 0.54 12.75 9.31
CA ARG A 419 1.06 11.76 8.35
C ARG A 419 2.42 11.25 8.81
N VAL A 420 2.55 9.94 9.02
CA VAL A 420 3.70 9.32 9.69
C VAL A 420 4.46 8.40 8.74
N GLY A 421 5.75 8.67 8.55
CA GLY A 421 6.66 7.82 7.78
C GLY A 421 7.68 8.61 6.95
N MET A 422 8.95 8.19 6.96
CA MET A 422 10.03 8.86 6.22
C MET A 422 11.06 7.83 5.75
N GLY A 423 11.30 7.80 4.44
CA GLY A 423 12.32 6.93 3.83
C GLY A 423 11.98 5.44 3.75
N ILE A 424 10.72 5.05 3.95
CA ILE A 424 10.26 3.64 3.99
C ILE A 424 9.26 3.28 2.87
N GLY A 425 8.96 4.22 1.98
CA GLY A 425 8.14 3.94 0.80
C GLY A 425 8.92 3.03 -0.17
N SER A 426 8.22 2.16 -0.90
CA SER A 426 8.84 1.14 -1.77
C SER A 426 9.73 1.67 -2.90
N ILE A 427 9.73 2.99 -3.12
CA ILE A 427 10.48 3.72 -4.15
C ILE A 427 11.25 4.90 -3.57
N CYS A 428 11.30 5.02 -2.25
CA CYS A 428 11.92 6.14 -1.54
C CYS A 428 13.34 5.73 -1.13
N THR A 429 14.33 6.56 -1.44
CA THR A 429 15.74 6.31 -1.10
C THR A 429 16.25 7.31 -0.06
N THR A 430 15.38 8.09 0.59
CA THR A 430 15.77 9.11 1.59
C THR A 430 16.65 8.56 2.72
N GLN A 431 16.40 7.34 3.22
CA GLN A 431 17.24 6.75 4.26
C GLN A 431 18.65 6.42 3.76
N GLU A 432 18.76 5.94 2.53
CA GLU A 432 20.05 5.61 1.91
C GLU A 432 20.83 6.88 1.54
N VAL A 433 20.18 7.84 0.90
CA VAL A 433 20.82 9.03 0.34
C VAL A 433 21.04 10.12 1.38
N CYS A 434 20.08 10.32 2.30
CA CYS A 434 20.13 11.40 3.30
C CYS A 434 20.41 10.92 4.72
N ALA A 435 20.59 9.61 4.94
CA ALA A 435 20.80 9.01 6.26
C ALA A 435 19.71 9.41 7.29
N CYS A 436 18.50 9.73 6.82
CA CYS A 436 17.43 10.25 7.65
C CYS A 436 16.11 9.49 7.43
N GLY A 437 15.55 8.98 8.51
CA GLY A 437 14.29 8.24 8.50
C GLY A 437 14.13 7.41 9.76
N ARG A 438 13.17 6.49 9.76
CA ARG A 438 12.92 5.59 10.89
C ARG A 438 12.18 4.33 10.42
N ALA A 439 12.43 3.20 11.09
CA ALA A 439 11.65 1.99 10.90
C ALA A 439 10.16 2.25 11.20
N GLN A 440 9.28 1.81 10.29
CA GLN A 440 7.91 2.34 10.21
C GLN A 440 7.03 1.93 11.39
N ALA A 441 7.10 0.68 11.86
CA ALA A 441 6.29 0.24 13.00
C ALA A 441 6.66 1.02 14.27
N SER A 442 7.97 1.22 14.52
CA SER A 442 8.44 2.07 15.62
C SER A 442 8.03 3.53 15.49
N ALA A 443 8.01 4.10 14.28
CA ALA A 443 7.56 5.46 14.05
C ALA A 443 6.05 5.61 14.34
N VAL A 444 5.23 4.73 13.77
CA VAL A 444 3.77 4.67 13.96
C VAL A 444 3.42 4.56 15.44
N TYR A 445 3.94 3.56 16.15
CA TYR A 445 3.63 3.37 17.57
C TYR A 445 4.01 4.59 18.42
N ASN A 446 5.23 5.12 18.25
CA ASN A 446 5.70 6.22 19.07
C ASN A 446 4.94 7.53 18.81
N VAL A 447 4.62 7.82 17.55
CA VAL A 447 3.86 9.02 17.19
C VAL A 447 2.40 8.87 17.61
N ALA A 448 1.76 7.72 17.35
CA ALA A 448 0.39 7.43 17.79
C ALA A 448 0.22 7.55 19.31
N LYS A 449 1.19 7.02 20.08
CA LYS A 449 1.18 7.10 21.54
C LYS A 449 1.12 8.54 22.06
N LEU A 450 1.83 9.46 21.42
CA LEU A 450 1.76 10.88 21.77
C LEU A 450 0.49 11.54 21.22
N ALA A 451 0.20 11.35 19.92
CA ALA A 451 -0.89 12.04 19.23
C ALA A 451 -2.27 11.76 19.84
N ARG A 452 -2.45 10.55 20.37
CA ARG A 452 -3.66 10.15 21.11
C ARG A 452 -3.93 11.02 22.35
N LEU A 453 -2.90 11.49 23.06
CA LEU A 453 -3.09 12.39 24.21
C LEU A 453 -3.80 13.70 23.82
N TYR A 454 -3.77 14.05 22.54
CA TYR A 454 -4.40 15.24 21.96
C TYR A 454 -5.65 14.90 21.12
N GLY A 455 -6.08 13.63 21.10
CA GLY A 455 -7.18 13.17 20.25
C GLY A 455 -6.92 13.32 18.74
N VAL A 456 -5.65 13.38 18.33
CA VAL A 456 -5.22 13.56 16.93
C VAL A 456 -4.96 12.18 16.31
N PRO A 457 -5.71 11.75 15.28
CA PRO A 457 -5.41 10.50 14.58
C PRO A 457 -4.15 10.63 13.72
N ILE A 458 -3.52 9.49 13.43
CA ILE A 458 -2.33 9.43 12.58
C ILE A 458 -2.58 8.53 11.36
N LEU A 459 -1.92 8.85 10.25
CA LEU A 459 -1.92 8.07 9.03
C LEU A 459 -0.57 7.38 8.87
N ALA A 460 -0.56 6.05 8.81
CA ALA A 460 0.66 5.29 8.54
C ALA A 460 0.93 5.30 7.03
N ASP A 461 1.96 6.03 6.59
CA ASP A 461 2.26 6.24 5.17
C ASP A 461 3.57 5.56 4.75
N GLY A 462 3.45 4.58 3.85
CA GLY A 462 4.56 3.80 3.29
C GLY A 462 4.87 2.50 4.04
N GLY A 463 5.66 1.63 3.40
CA GLY A 463 6.02 0.29 3.92
C GLY A 463 4.88 -0.73 3.90
N ILE A 464 3.71 -0.37 3.38
CA ILE A 464 2.51 -1.22 3.33
C ILE A 464 2.45 -1.94 1.98
N SER A 465 2.52 -3.26 2.01
CA SER A 465 2.51 -4.13 0.83
C SER A 465 1.47 -5.24 0.89
N SER A 466 0.74 -5.37 2.01
CA SER A 466 -0.25 -6.43 2.24
C SER A 466 -1.36 -5.97 3.20
N PRO A 467 -2.53 -6.64 3.21
CA PRO A 467 -3.56 -6.44 4.24
C PRO A 467 -3.00 -6.57 5.66
N GLY A 468 -2.08 -7.52 5.88
CA GLY A 468 -1.44 -7.74 7.17
C GLY A 468 -0.64 -6.52 7.65
N HIS A 469 0.00 -5.76 6.77
CA HIS A 469 0.69 -4.53 7.17
C HIS A 469 -0.29 -3.44 7.59
N ILE A 470 -1.47 -3.38 6.97
CA ILE A 470 -2.53 -2.45 7.39
C ILE A 470 -3.03 -2.85 8.78
N VAL A 471 -3.34 -4.13 9.01
CA VAL A 471 -3.74 -4.63 10.35
C VAL A 471 -2.68 -4.28 11.39
N LYS A 472 -1.40 -4.56 11.12
CA LYS A 472 -0.30 -4.20 12.04
C LYS A 472 -0.21 -2.70 12.28
N ALA A 473 -0.39 -1.85 11.27
CA ALA A 473 -0.39 -0.40 11.45
C ALA A 473 -1.53 0.05 12.37
N LEU A 474 -2.74 -0.49 12.20
CA LEU A 474 -3.90 -0.21 13.06
C LEU A 474 -3.67 -0.72 14.49
N SER A 475 -3.14 -1.94 14.64
CA SER A 475 -2.71 -2.54 15.91
C SER A 475 -1.65 -1.74 16.64
N LEU A 476 -0.93 -0.85 15.96
CA LEU A 476 0.07 0.06 16.55
C LEU A 476 -0.47 1.48 16.78
N GLY A 477 -1.77 1.70 16.57
CA GLY A 477 -2.47 2.94 16.85
C GLY A 477 -2.65 3.88 15.66
N ALA A 478 -2.44 3.42 14.42
CA ALA A 478 -2.79 4.22 13.25
C ALA A 478 -4.31 4.33 13.06
N GLY A 479 -4.79 5.50 12.65
CA GLY A 479 -6.20 5.71 12.28
C GLY A 479 -6.51 5.21 10.86
N ALA A 480 -5.54 5.29 9.95
CA ALA A 480 -5.64 4.69 8.62
C ALA A 480 -4.25 4.43 8.03
N ALA A 481 -4.22 3.58 7.00
CA ALA A 481 -3.03 3.25 6.22
C ALA A 481 -3.06 3.98 4.86
N MET A 482 -2.06 4.82 4.61
CA MET A 482 -1.88 5.50 3.32
C MET A 482 -1.05 4.62 2.38
N CYS A 483 -1.65 4.26 1.25
CA CYS A 483 -1.19 3.23 0.34
C CYS A 483 -0.80 3.83 -1.01
N GLY A 484 0.47 3.68 -1.38
CA GLY A 484 0.98 3.99 -2.72
C GLY A 484 1.06 2.73 -3.58
N SER A 485 2.16 1.97 -3.43
CA SER A 485 2.46 0.79 -4.26
C SER A 485 1.43 -0.32 -4.17
N LEU A 486 0.73 -0.44 -3.03
CA LEU A 486 -0.37 -1.40 -2.89
C LEU A 486 -1.48 -1.12 -3.92
N LEU A 487 -1.84 0.16 -4.13
CA LEU A 487 -2.92 0.57 -5.04
C LEU A 487 -2.43 0.89 -6.46
N ALA A 488 -1.13 1.21 -6.63
CA ALA A 488 -0.52 1.45 -7.92
C ALA A 488 -0.73 0.24 -8.87
N GLY A 489 -1.06 0.49 -10.13
CA GLY A 489 -1.33 -0.58 -11.11
C GLY A 489 -2.79 -1.03 -11.17
N THR A 490 -3.68 -0.46 -10.36
CA THR A 490 -5.12 -0.65 -10.53
C THR A 490 -5.67 0.18 -11.70
N ALA A 491 -6.85 -0.16 -12.19
CA ALA A 491 -7.46 0.47 -13.36
C ALA A 491 -7.62 1.99 -13.18
N GLU A 492 -7.98 2.43 -11.97
CA GLU A 492 -8.31 3.81 -11.61
C GLU A 492 -7.09 4.70 -11.35
N THR A 493 -5.88 4.14 -11.23
CA THR A 493 -4.67 4.96 -11.11
C THR A 493 -4.38 5.68 -12.43
N PRO A 494 -3.83 6.90 -12.39
CA PRO A 494 -3.45 7.62 -13.60
C PRO A 494 -2.37 6.88 -14.41
N GLY A 495 -2.31 7.21 -15.70
CA GLY A 495 -1.40 6.60 -16.66
C GLY A 495 -1.97 5.37 -17.38
N GLU A 496 -1.32 5.01 -18.49
CA GLU A 496 -1.74 3.92 -19.37
C GLU A 496 -1.02 2.61 -19.04
N TYR A 497 -1.70 1.51 -19.38
CA TYR A 497 -1.10 0.18 -19.34
C TYR A 497 -0.17 -0.03 -20.52
N PHE A 498 0.89 -0.80 -20.30
CA PHE A 498 1.75 -1.33 -21.36
C PHE A 498 2.12 -2.77 -21.04
N TYR A 499 2.63 -3.51 -22.02
CA TYR A 499 3.06 -4.89 -21.85
C TYR A 499 4.59 -4.95 -21.74
N SER A 500 5.10 -5.74 -20.80
CA SER A 500 6.52 -6.09 -20.74
C SER A 500 6.89 -7.06 -21.87
N GLU A 501 8.18 -7.25 -22.12
CA GLU A 501 8.69 -8.26 -23.05
C GLU A 501 8.16 -9.67 -22.72
N ASP A 502 8.01 -9.99 -21.42
CA ASP A 502 7.43 -11.26 -20.94
C ASP A 502 5.88 -11.35 -21.03
N GLY A 503 5.21 -10.40 -21.72
CA GLY A 503 3.75 -10.41 -21.89
C GLY A 503 2.93 -10.00 -20.66
N LYS A 504 3.55 -9.50 -19.59
CA LYS A 504 2.84 -9.03 -18.38
C LYS A 504 2.32 -7.62 -18.60
N ARG A 505 1.05 -7.37 -18.24
CA ARG A 505 0.44 -6.04 -18.26
C ARG A 505 0.88 -5.23 -17.03
N LEU A 506 1.48 -4.06 -17.25
CA LEU A 506 2.10 -3.20 -16.24
C LEU A 506 1.61 -1.75 -16.31
N LYS A 507 1.77 -0.99 -15.22
CA LYS A 507 1.74 0.48 -15.19
C LYS A 507 3.05 1.05 -14.64
N ARG A 508 3.37 2.29 -15.00
CA ARG A 508 4.52 3.02 -14.44
C ARG A 508 4.19 3.49 -13.02
N TYR A 509 5.17 3.42 -12.13
CA TYR A 509 5.05 3.84 -10.74
C TYR A 509 6.35 4.52 -10.30
N ARG A 510 6.28 5.73 -9.75
CA ARG A 510 7.48 6.53 -9.43
C ARG A 510 7.34 7.31 -8.13
N GLY A 511 8.46 7.51 -7.45
CA GLY A 511 8.52 8.31 -6.23
C GLY A 511 8.48 9.79 -6.54
N MET A 512 7.84 10.57 -5.67
CA MET A 512 7.84 12.03 -5.79
C MET A 512 9.27 12.61 -5.72
N GLY A 513 10.22 11.88 -5.14
CA GLY A 513 11.65 12.24 -5.10
C GLY A 513 12.47 11.74 -6.27
N SER A 514 11.86 11.09 -7.27
CA SER A 514 12.55 10.70 -8.49
C SER A 514 12.76 11.91 -9.40
N ILE A 515 13.80 11.86 -10.23
CA ILE A 515 14.13 12.96 -11.16
C ILE A 515 12.95 13.26 -12.08
N ASP A 516 12.24 12.24 -12.55
CA ASP A 516 11.11 12.40 -13.47
C ASP A 516 9.91 13.08 -12.81
N ALA A 517 9.68 12.84 -11.52
CA ALA A 517 8.64 13.50 -10.76
C ALA A 517 9.06 14.95 -10.44
N MET A 518 10.30 15.16 -9.98
CA MET A 518 10.81 16.48 -9.62
C MET A 518 10.84 17.43 -10.82
N LYS A 519 11.15 16.93 -12.03
CA LYS A 519 11.05 17.70 -13.28
C LYS A 519 9.64 18.19 -13.60
N LYS A 520 8.61 17.55 -13.05
CA LYS A 520 7.20 17.91 -13.26
C LYS A 520 6.59 18.77 -12.16
N GLY A 521 7.33 19.03 -11.06
CA GLY A 521 6.89 19.95 -10.00
C GLY A 521 6.96 19.42 -8.57
N SER A 522 7.43 18.20 -8.32
CA SER A 522 7.55 17.67 -6.94
C SER A 522 8.84 18.06 -6.19
N ASP A 523 9.68 18.90 -6.80
CA ASP A 523 10.98 19.32 -6.26
C ASP A 523 10.86 20.11 -4.95
N ASP A 524 9.79 20.90 -4.80
CA ASP A 524 9.49 21.71 -3.63
C ASP A 524 9.45 20.88 -2.34
N ARG A 525 8.98 19.64 -2.45
CA ARG A 525 8.92 18.66 -1.35
C ARG A 525 10.29 18.29 -0.78
N TYR A 526 11.35 18.41 -1.58
CA TYR A 526 12.72 18.01 -1.25
C TYR A 526 13.67 19.20 -1.09
N PHE A 527 13.13 20.41 -0.93
CA PHE A 527 13.90 21.66 -0.76
C PHE A 527 14.86 21.97 -1.92
N GLY A 528 14.59 21.44 -3.13
CA GLY A 528 15.50 21.47 -4.27
C GLY A 528 15.36 22.67 -5.23
N THR A 529 14.40 23.56 -5.03
CA THR A 529 14.00 24.60 -6.01
C THR A 529 15.08 25.57 -6.49
N ALA A 530 16.22 25.67 -5.79
CA ALA A 530 17.32 26.57 -6.17
C ALA A 530 18.69 25.85 -6.32
N ALA A 531 18.75 24.52 -6.19
CA ALA A 531 20.00 23.78 -6.25
C ALA A 531 20.39 23.45 -7.71
N ALA A 532 21.64 23.73 -8.09
CA ALA A 532 22.18 23.40 -9.42
C ALA A 532 22.23 21.88 -9.68
N ILE A 533 22.36 21.08 -8.62
CA ILE A 533 22.36 19.62 -8.67
C ILE A 533 21.16 19.11 -7.87
N LYS A 534 20.23 18.42 -8.54
CA LYS A 534 19.07 17.77 -7.89
C LYS A 534 19.47 16.40 -7.36
N VAL A 535 19.40 16.21 -6.04
CA VAL A 535 19.67 14.93 -5.39
C VAL A 535 18.37 14.12 -5.32
N ALA A 536 18.28 13.06 -6.12
CA ALA A 536 17.10 12.20 -6.14
C ALA A 536 16.94 11.43 -4.82
N GLN A 537 15.75 11.49 -4.23
CA GLN A 537 15.37 10.74 -3.03
C GLN A 537 14.30 9.67 -3.34
N GLY A 538 14.18 9.30 -4.62
CA GLY A 538 13.34 8.18 -5.03
C GLY A 538 13.63 7.70 -6.43
N VAL A 539 13.00 6.59 -6.79
CA VAL A 539 13.20 5.90 -8.08
C VAL A 539 11.91 5.86 -8.92
N SER A 540 12.06 5.59 -10.21
CA SER A 540 10.98 5.29 -11.14
C SER A 540 11.03 3.79 -11.48
N GLY A 541 9.88 3.13 -11.52
CA GLY A 541 9.75 1.70 -11.79
C GLY A 541 8.39 1.34 -12.39
N THR A 542 8.03 0.07 -12.31
CA THR A 542 6.78 -0.48 -12.87
C THR A 542 6.11 -1.41 -11.86
N VAL A 543 4.79 -1.51 -11.96
CA VAL A 543 3.96 -2.39 -11.13
C VAL A 543 3.02 -3.19 -12.02
N GLN A 544 2.75 -4.43 -11.64
CA GLN A 544 1.82 -5.29 -12.35
C GLN A 544 0.38 -4.80 -12.20
N ASP A 545 -0.45 -5.03 -13.23
CA ASP A 545 -1.89 -4.80 -13.17
C ASP A 545 -2.53 -5.56 -12.00
N LYS A 546 -3.39 -4.88 -11.24
CA LYS A 546 -4.13 -5.43 -10.11
C LYS A 546 -5.64 -5.43 -10.31
N GLY A 547 -6.11 -5.09 -11.50
CA GLY A 547 -7.53 -4.94 -11.79
C GLY A 547 -8.14 -3.68 -11.17
N SER A 548 -9.45 -3.66 -10.97
CA SER A 548 -10.18 -2.50 -10.45
C SER A 548 -10.15 -2.43 -8.93
N ILE A 549 -10.06 -1.22 -8.40
CA ILE A 549 -10.25 -0.88 -6.99
C ILE A 549 -11.56 -1.47 -6.42
N HIS A 550 -12.61 -1.55 -7.24
CA HIS A 550 -13.92 -2.09 -6.86
C HIS A 550 -13.92 -3.59 -6.52
N LYS A 551 -12.86 -4.31 -6.86
CA LYS A 551 -12.66 -5.70 -6.43
C LYS A 551 -11.54 -5.80 -5.40
N TYR A 552 -10.52 -4.96 -5.57
CA TYR A 552 -9.34 -5.00 -4.72
C TYR A 552 -9.59 -4.49 -3.30
N ILE A 553 -10.33 -3.39 -3.12
CA ILE A 553 -10.64 -2.89 -1.76
C ILE A 553 -11.54 -3.86 -0.99
N PRO A 554 -12.60 -4.47 -1.57
CA PRO A 554 -13.33 -5.55 -0.91
C PRO A 554 -12.43 -6.71 -0.45
N TYR A 555 -11.47 -7.14 -1.28
CA TYR A 555 -10.48 -8.13 -0.86
C TYR A 555 -9.63 -7.65 0.32
N LEU A 556 -9.07 -6.44 0.25
CA LEU A 556 -8.24 -5.88 1.33
C LEU A 556 -9.05 -5.79 2.64
N THR A 557 -10.26 -5.24 2.58
CA THR A 557 -11.14 -5.06 3.74
C THR A 557 -11.56 -6.40 4.35
N GLN A 558 -11.86 -7.41 3.54
CA GLN A 558 -12.13 -8.76 4.05
C GLN A 558 -10.89 -9.34 4.77
N GLY A 559 -9.70 -9.15 4.21
CA GLY A 559 -8.44 -9.55 4.86
C GLY A 559 -8.20 -8.83 6.20
N LEU A 560 -8.53 -7.54 6.29
CA LEU A 560 -8.50 -6.78 7.54
C LEU A 560 -9.47 -7.36 8.58
N LYS A 561 -10.71 -7.66 8.17
CA LYS A 561 -11.73 -8.23 9.07
C LYS A 561 -11.29 -9.57 9.63
N HIS A 562 -10.76 -10.46 8.79
CA HIS A 562 -10.19 -11.73 9.27
C HIS A 562 -9.05 -11.51 10.25
N GLY A 563 -8.07 -10.66 9.92
CA GLY A 563 -6.95 -10.38 10.82
C GLY A 563 -7.40 -9.80 12.18
N MET A 564 -8.41 -8.92 12.19
CA MET A 564 -8.96 -8.38 13.42
C MET A 564 -9.81 -9.40 14.20
N GLN A 565 -10.56 -10.26 13.50
CA GLN A 565 -11.29 -11.38 14.11
C GLN A 565 -10.32 -12.32 14.82
N ASP A 566 -9.23 -12.72 14.17
CA ASP A 566 -8.22 -13.62 14.75
C ASP A 566 -7.54 -13.01 15.99
N ILE A 567 -7.37 -11.67 16.01
CA ILE A 567 -6.88 -10.92 17.18
C ILE A 567 -7.94 -10.84 18.29
N GLY A 568 -9.23 -11.05 17.97
CA GLY A 568 -10.35 -10.90 18.91
C GLY A 568 -10.90 -9.47 19.03
N ALA A 569 -10.67 -8.61 18.03
CA ALA A 569 -11.16 -7.24 18.00
C ALA A 569 -12.31 -7.04 16.99
N GLN A 570 -13.50 -6.64 17.48
CA GLN A 570 -14.70 -6.36 16.68
C GLN A 570 -14.68 -4.97 16.03
N SER A 571 -13.80 -4.06 16.45
CA SER A 571 -13.68 -2.73 15.87
C SER A 571 -12.25 -2.17 15.96
N VAL A 572 -11.95 -1.16 15.14
CA VAL A 572 -10.64 -0.48 15.19
C VAL A 572 -10.45 0.21 16.55
N ASP A 573 -11.51 0.78 17.13
CA ASP A 573 -11.46 1.40 18.45
C ASP A 573 -11.18 0.37 19.55
N GLN A 574 -11.80 -0.81 19.49
CA GLN A 574 -11.50 -1.90 20.42
C GLN A 574 -10.06 -2.37 20.27
N LEU A 575 -9.58 -2.58 19.03
CA LEU A 575 -8.20 -2.98 18.76
C LEU A 575 -7.20 -1.99 19.38
N GLN A 576 -7.45 -0.68 19.23
CA GLN A 576 -6.60 0.35 19.82
C GLN A 576 -6.74 0.47 21.33
N SER A 577 -7.88 0.10 21.92
CA SER A 577 -8.07 0.04 23.38
C SER A 577 -7.28 -1.12 23.98
N MET A 578 -7.35 -2.31 23.35
CA MET A 578 -6.55 -3.48 23.71
C MET A 578 -5.04 -3.20 23.66
N LEU A 579 -4.56 -2.41 22.67
CA LEU A 579 -3.18 -1.94 22.61
C LEU A 579 -2.79 -1.10 23.84
N GLN A 580 -3.68 -0.23 24.29
CA GLN A 580 -3.43 0.70 25.40
C GLN A 580 -3.42 -0.01 26.75
N GLU A 581 -4.35 -0.95 26.93
CA GLU A 581 -4.51 -1.75 28.13
C GLU A 581 -3.45 -2.86 28.25
N GLY A 582 -2.68 -3.12 27.18
CA GLY A 582 -1.63 -4.14 27.15
C GLY A 582 -2.16 -5.56 26.92
N HIS A 583 -3.46 -5.70 26.62
CA HIS A 583 -4.11 -6.95 26.24
C HIS A 583 -3.73 -7.41 24.84
N LEU A 584 -3.43 -6.48 23.93
CA LEU A 584 -2.90 -6.83 22.61
C LEU A 584 -1.44 -7.28 22.75
N ARG A 585 -1.18 -8.55 22.44
CA ARG A 585 0.14 -9.18 22.56
C ARG A 585 0.80 -9.34 21.19
N PHE A 586 2.11 -9.25 21.18
CA PHE A 586 2.95 -9.31 19.99
C PHE A 586 4.14 -10.25 20.21
N GLU A 587 4.67 -10.78 19.12
CA GLU A 587 5.93 -11.54 19.13
C GLU A 587 6.90 -10.95 18.10
N LEU A 588 8.19 -10.93 18.44
CA LEU A 588 9.25 -10.54 17.51
C LEU A 588 9.58 -11.71 16.58
N ARG A 589 9.68 -11.43 15.29
CA ARG A 589 9.98 -12.44 14.27
C ARG A 589 11.43 -12.35 13.84
N SER A 590 12.21 -13.36 14.18
CA SER A 590 13.54 -13.55 13.57
C SER A 590 13.43 -13.70 12.06
N ALA A 591 14.54 -13.52 11.33
CA ALA A 591 14.56 -13.73 9.88
C ALA A 591 14.09 -15.14 9.46
N ALA A 592 14.31 -16.15 10.31
CA ALA A 592 13.81 -17.51 10.07
C ALA A 592 12.28 -17.57 10.22
N ALA A 593 11.72 -17.01 11.31
CA ALA A 593 10.27 -16.93 11.52
C ALA A 593 9.57 -16.08 10.44
N GLN A 594 10.26 -15.08 9.88
CA GLN A 594 9.76 -14.32 8.74
C GLN A 594 9.62 -15.18 7.48
N ARG A 595 10.67 -15.97 7.15
CA ARG A 595 10.63 -16.93 6.03
C ARG A 595 9.56 -18.01 6.24
N GLU A 596 9.42 -18.52 7.46
CA GLU A 596 8.41 -19.52 7.82
C GLU A 596 6.97 -19.00 7.67
N GLY A 597 6.70 -17.74 8.04
CA GLY A 597 5.36 -17.18 7.79
C GLY A 597 5.09 -16.79 6.34
N GLY A 598 6.07 -16.93 5.44
CA GLY A 598 5.90 -16.77 4.00
C GLY A 598 5.55 -18.10 3.31
N VAL A 599 5.49 -18.10 1.97
CA VAL A 599 5.42 -19.36 1.22
C VAL A 599 6.81 -19.99 1.19
N HIS A 600 6.95 -21.23 1.66
CA HIS A 600 8.23 -21.95 1.67
C HIS A 600 8.05 -23.45 1.40
N GLY A 601 9.11 -24.14 0.98
CA GLY A 601 9.12 -25.60 0.80
C GLY A 601 8.44 -26.11 -0.48
N LEU A 602 8.24 -25.26 -1.50
CA LEU A 602 7.59 -25.61 -2.77
C LEU A 602 8.54 -25.37 -3.96
N HIS A 603 8.41 -26.18 -5.02
CA HIS A 603 9.16 -25.96 -6.28
C HIS A 603 8.68 -24.70 -7.02
N SER A 604 7.36 -24.51 -7.12
CA SER A 604 6.72 -23.32 -7.69
C SER A 604 5.36 -23.10 -7.02
N PHE A 605 4.86 -21.87 -7.06
CA PHE A 605 3.53 -21.52 -6.57
C PHE A 605 2.96 -20.34 -7.35
N GLU A 606 1.64 -20.26 -7.44
CA GLU A 606 0.93 -19.12 -7.99
C GLU A 606 0.20 -18.39 -6.88
N ARG A 607 0.50 -17.09 -6.70
CA ARG A 607 -0.11 -16.27 -5.65
C ARG A 607 -1.39 -15.60 -6.17
N LYS A 608 -2.46 -16.37 -6.32
CA LYS A 608 -3.81 -15.82 -6.59
C LYS A 608 -4.43 -15.32 -5.29
N LEU A 609 -4.44 -13.99 -5.10
CA LEU A 609 -4.91 -13.37 -3.85
C LEU A 609 -6.44 -13.25 -3.78
N PHE A 610 -7.11 -13.06 -4.92
CA PHE A 610 -8.57 -12.98 -5.03
C PHE A 610 -8.98 -13.32 -6.48
N ASP A 611 -10.22 -13.77 -6.67
CA ASP A 611 -10.75 -14.09 -7.99
C ASP A 611 -11.18 -12.80 -8.73
N SER A 612 -10.88 -12.76 -10.03
CA SER A 612 -11.03 -11.55 -10.85
C SER A 612 -12.44 -11.30 -11.29
#